data_AF-A0A388Q7X4-F1
#
_entry.id   AF-A0A388Q7X4-F1
#
_cell.length_a   1.000
_cell.length_b   1.000
_cell.length_c   1.000
_cell.angle_alpha   90.00
_cell.angle_beta   90.00
_cell.angle_gamma   90.00
#
_symmetry.space_group_name_H-M   'P 1'
#
loop_
_entity.id
_entity.type
_entity.pdbx_description
1 polymer ?
#
loop_
_entity_poly.entity_id
_entity_poly.type
_entity_poly.pdbx_seq_one_letter_code
_entity_poly.pdbx_strand_id
1 'polypeptide(L)'
;MVYKLTKYAKTNQSTCINLKPHVVKGQSVKLGDFLTDGYATKDGEMALGRNLCVAFMPWKGYNFEDAIVINEKVVREDWFTSIHIDEYELEVRDTKLGEEELTPDIPNVSEEATKDLDENGIIRLGAHVKKAISLSEKLRRKVKRIRHRKKNFCVPSSVIKPVMRKMPL
;
A
#
# COMPACT_ATOMS: atom_id res chain seq x y z
N MET A 1 -6.71 -10.50 -30.81
CA MET A 1 -6.97 -9.42 -29.82
C MET A 1 -5.86 -9.43 -28.77
N VAL A 2 -5.60 -8.31 -28.12
CA VAL A 2 -4.64 -8.20 -27.00
C VAL A 2 -5.31 -7.44 -25.86
N TYR A 3 -5.40 -8.06 -24.69
CA TYR A 3 -5.95 -7.44 -23.48
C TYR A 3 -4.81 -6.94 -22.59
N LYS A 4 -4.85 -5.67 -22.18
CA LYS A 4 -3.90 -5.11 -21.20
C LYS A 4 -4.46 -5.31 -19.81
N LEU A 5 -3.67 -5.90 -18.90
CA LEU A 5 -4.06 -6.12 -17.51
C LEU A 5 -3.65 -4.94 -16.64
N THR A 6 -4.60 -4.41 -15.87
CA THR A 6 -4.33 -3.42 -14.82
C THR A 6 -3.53 -4.05 -13.69
N LYS A 7 -2.32 -3.54 -13.43
CA LYS A 7 -1.41 -4.00 -12.38
C LYS A 7 -1.16 -2.87 -11.39
N TYR A 8 -1.40 -3.15 -10.10
CA TYR A 8 -1.11 -2.24 -8.98
C TYR A 8 -1.67 -0.82 -9.15
N ALA A 9 -2.87 -0.67 -9.71
CA ALA A 9 -3.53 0.63 -9.79
C ALA A 9 -4.19 0.98 -8.45
N LYS A 10 -4.11 2.25 -8.06
CA LYS A 10 -4.73 2.79 -6.84
C LYS A 10 -6.24 3.01 -7.04
N THR A 11 -7.03 2.79 -5.99
CA THR A 11 -8.44 3.22 -5.90
C THR A 11 -8.59 4.54 -5.14
N ASN A 12 -9.78 5.14 -5.19
CA ASN A 12 -10.12 6.32 -4.40
C ASN A 12 -10.04 6.08 -2.87
N GLN A 13 -10.14 4.82 -2.40
CA GLN A 13 -9.96 4.46 -0.98
C GLN A 13 -8.53 3.97 -0.65
N SER A 14 -7.52 4.33 -1.44
CA SER A 14 -6.12 3.87 -1.30
C SER A 14 -5.94 2.34 -1.28
N THR A 15 -6.86 1.57 -1.88
CA THR A 15 -6.73 0.12 -2.06
C THR A 15 -6.10 -0.21 -3.43
N CYS A 16 -5.63 -1.45 -3.58
CA CYS A 16 -4.90 -1.90 -4.77
C CYS A 16 -5.78 -2.72 -5.73
N ILE A 17 -5.92 -2.26 -6.98
CA ILE A 17 -6.45 -3.03 -8.11
C ILE A 17 -5.29 -3.79 -8.78
N ASN A 18 -5.33 -5.12 -8.73
CA ASN A 18 -4.38 -5.99 -9.40
C ASN A 18 -5.11 -7.14 -10.09
N LEU A 19 -5.20 -7.09 -11.42
CA LEU A 19 -5.78 -8.15 -12.24
C LEU A 19 -4.72 -9.21 -12.54
N LYS A 20 -5.00 -10.46 -12.21
CA LYS A 20 -4.19 -11.64 -12.53
C LYS A 20 -4.85 -12.41 -13.67
N PRO A 21 -4.11 -12.91 -14.66
CA PRO A 21 -4.69 -13.84 -15.63
C PRO A 21 -5.12 -15.12 -14.90
N HIS A 22 -6.35 -15.58 -15.16
CA HIS A 22 -6.84 -16.86 -14.68
C HIS A 22 -6.53 -17.98 -15.69
N VAL A 23 -6.57 -17.64 -16.98
CA VAL A 23 -6.40 -18.61 -18.08
C VAL A 23 -4.93 -19.00 -18.33
N VAL A 24 -4.74 -20.25 -18.76
CA VAL A 24 -3.43 -20.81 -19.14
C VAL A 24 -3.23 -20.80 -20.66
N LYS A 25 -1.96 -20.82 -21.12
CA LYS A 25 -1.62 -20.85 -22.54
C LYS A 25 -2.15 -22.13 -23.20
N GLY A 26 -2.99 -21.98 -24.22
CA GLY A 26 -3.61 -23.10 -24.93
C GLY A 26 -4.99 -23.52 -24.39
N GLN A 27 -5.51 -22.84 -23.36
CA GLN A 27 -6.88 -23.05 -22.89
C GLN A 27 -7.89 -22.56 -23.94
N SER A 28 -8.81 -23.44 -24.33
CA SER A 28 -10.01 -23.05 -25.11
C SER A 28 -10.96 -22.25 -24.23
N VAL A 29 -11.33 -21.05 -24.67
CA VAL A 29 -12.27 -20.14 -24.00
C VAL A 29 -13.49 -19.88 -24.88
N LYS A 30 -14.65 -19.70 -24.26
CA LYS A 30 -15.92 -19.38 -24.89
C LYS A 30 -16.30 -17.91 -24.66
N LEU A 31 -17.26 -17.42 -25.45
CA LEU A 31 -17.85 -16.11 -25.22
C LEU A 31 -18.59 -16.11 -23.87
N GLY A 32 -18.16 -15.26 -22.96
CA GLY A 32 -18.68 -15.17 -21.58
C GLY A 32 -17.74 -15.70 -20.50
N ASP A 33 -16.70 -16.45 -20.85
CA ASP A 33 -15.72 -16.93 -19.88
C ASP A 33 -14.89 -15.75 -19.31
N PHE A 34 -14.66 -15.75 -18.00
CA PHE A 34 -13.78 -14.78 -17.35
C PHE A 34 -12.31 -15.14 -17.63
N LEU A 35 -11.52 -14.14 -18.02
CA LEU A 35 -10.10 -14.35 -18.37
C LEU A 35 -9.14 -13.98 -17.23
N THR A 36 -9.64 -13.28 -16.21
CA THR A 36 -8.85 -12.61 -15.17
C THR A 36 -9.57 -12.61 -13.83
N ASP A 37 -8.86 -12.92 -12.75
CA ASP A 37 -9.29 -12.66 -11.38
C ASP A 37 -8.66 -11.34 -10.87
N GLY A 38 -9.35 -10.66 -9.95
CA GLY A 38 -8.82 -9.47 -9.29
C GLY A 38 -9.93 -8.54 -8.81
N TYR A 39 -9.55 -7.54 -8.00
CA TYR A 39 -10.51 -6.63 -7.35
C TYR A 39 -11.53 -7.39 -6.46
N ALA A 40 -10.99 -8.12 -5.48
CA ALA A 40 -11.77 -8.96 -4.56
C ALA A 40 -12.69 -9.98 -5.26
N THR A 41 -12.18 -10.62 -6.33
CA THR A 41 -12.79 -11.81 -6.92
C THR A 41 -11.84 -13.01 -6.87
N LYS A 42 -12.43 -14.21 -6.95
CA LYS A 42 -11.73 -15.49 -7.08
C LYS A 42 -12.61 -16.44 -7.88
N ASP A 43 -12.04 -17.10 -8.89
CA ASP A 43 -12.73 -18.05 -9.75
C ASP A 43 -14.02 -17.46 -10.39
N GLY A 44 -13.99 -16.16 -10.70
CA GLY A 44 -15.13 -15.41 -11.24
C GLY A 44 -16.17 -14.92 -10.22
N GLU A 45 -16.10 -15.36 -8.96
CA GLU A 45 -17.03 -14.97 -7.88
C GLU A 45 -16.47 -13.86 -6.98
N MET A 46 -17.35 -13.13 -6.27
CA MET A 46 -16.94 -12.08 -5.33
C MET A 46 -16.41 -12.68 -4.02
N ALA A 47 -15.16 -12.34 -3.68
CA ALA A 47 -14.42 -12.85 -2.53
C ALA A 47 -13.83 -11.70 -1.69
N LEU A 48 -14.68 -11.09 -0.86
CA LEU A 48 -14.30 -9.98 0.04
C LEU A 48 -13.45 -10.40 1.25
N GLY A 49 -13.42 -11.70 1.57
CA GLY A 49 -12.75 -12.24 2.76
C GLY A 49 -12.34 -13.70 2.60
N ARG A 50 -12.17 -14.41 3.72
CA ARG A 50 -11.86 -15.85 3.76
C ARG A 50 -12.78 -16.59 4.71
N ASN A 51 -13.13 -17.81 4.35
CA ASN A 51 -13.85 -18.74 5.22
C ASN A 51 -12.91 -19.22 6.34
N LEU A 52 -13.40 -19.17 7.59
CA LEU A 52 -12.68 -19.63 8.78
C LEU A 52 -13.46 -20.75 9.47
N CYS A 53 -12.76 -21.65 10.15
CA CYS A 53 -13.39 -22.49 11.17
C CYS A 53 -13.53 -21.66 12.46
N VAL A 54 -14.75 -21.57 13.00
CA VAL A 54 -15.08 -20.76 14.17
C VAL A 54 -15.61 -21.66 15.29
N ALA A 55 -15.09 -21.48 16.50
CA ALA A 55 -15.57 -22.15 17.70
C ALA A 55 -16.36 -21.17 18.57
N PHE A 56 -17.65 -21.43 18.77
CA PHE A 56 -18.52 -20.62 19.63
C PHE A 56 -18.40 -21.09 21.08
N MET A 57 -17.39 -20.58 21.79
CA MET A 57 -17.16 -20.86 23.21
C MET A 57 -16.54 -19.65 23.94
N PRO A 58 -16.85 -19.41 25.22
CA PRO A 58 -16.14 -18.42 26.03
C PRO A 58 -14.68 -18.87 26.27
N TRP A 59 -13.71 -17.97 26.12
CA TRP A 59 -12.28 -18.30 26.19
C TRP A 59 -11.52 -17.36 27.13
N LYS A 60 -11.37 -17.76 28.40
CA LYS A 60 -10.62 -17.04 29.46
C LYS A 60 -10.95 -15.53 29.57
N GLY A 61 -12.13 -15.09 29.13
CA GLY A 61 -12.53 -13.66 29.07
C GLY A 61 -11.93 -12.85 27.92
N TYR A 62 -11.15 -13.44 27.02
CA TYR A 62 -10.56 -12.74 25.87
C TYR A 62 -11.56 -12.43 24.74
N ASN A 63 -12.73 -13.09 24.74
CA ASN A 63 -13.87 -12.79 23.89
C ASN A 63 -15.05 -12.20 24.70
N PHE A 64 -14.73 -11.27 25.60
CA PHE A 64 -15.74 -10.45 26.29
C PHE A 64 -16.29 -9.37 25.35
N GLU A 65 -17.60 -9.09 25.46
CA GLU A 65 -18.33 -8.20 24.54
C GLU A 65 -18.06 -8.55 23.06
N ASP A 66 -17.57 -7.60 22.27
CA ASP A 66 -17.32 -7.75 20.83
C ASP A 66 -15.89 -8.23 20.49
N ALA A 67 -15.11 -8.66 21.49
CA ALA A 67 -13.72 -9.08 21.28
C ALA A 67 -13.62 -10.43 20.56
N ILE A 68 -12.78 -10.50 19.50
CA ILE A 68 -12.55 -11.71 18.72
C ILE A 68 -11.15 -12.26 18.99
N VAL A 69 -11.07 -13.53 19.40
CA VAL A 69 -9.81 -14.27 19.52
C VAL A 69 -9.47 -14.94 18.18
N ILE A 70 -8.29 -14.67 17.64
CA ILE A 70 -7.83 -15.20 16.36
C ILE A 70 -6.55 -16.03 16.58
N ASN A 71 -6.44 -17.18 15.91
CA ASN A 71 -5.28 -18.05 15.98
C ASN A 71 -4.05 -17.42 15.27
N GLU A 72 -2.85 -17.51 15.86
CA GLU A 72 -1.59 -16.99 15.29
C GLU A 72 -1.34 -17.48 13.84
N LYS A 73 -1.82 -18.69 13.50
CA LYS A 73 -1.75 -19.25 12.14
C LYS A 73 -2.31 -18.30 11.08
N VAL A 74 -3.38 -17.57 11.37
CA VAL A 74 -4.03 -16.62 10.46
C VAL A 74 -3.10 -15.46 10.09
N VAL A 75 -2.27 -15.01 11.04
CA VAL A 75 -1.24 -13.98 10.80
C VAL A 75 -0.02 -14.57 10.11
N ARG A 76 0.40 -15.78 10.52
CA ARG A 76 1.59 -16.45 9.98
C ARG A 76 1.46 -16.78 8.49
N GLU A 77 0.25 -17.11 8.04
CA GLU A 77 -0.07 -17.43 6.65
C GLU A 77 -0.61 -16.24 5.84
N ASP A 78 -0.55 -15.02 6.38
CA ASP A 78 -0.98 -13.77 5.73
C ASP A 78 -2.42 -13.83 5.16
N TRP A 79 -3.35 -14.45 5.90
CA TRP A 79 -4.73 -14.65 5.44
C TRP A 79 -5.52 -13.35 5.27
N PHE A 80 -5.31 -12.39 6.19
CA PHE A 80 -5.94 -11.07 6.19
C PHE A 80 -4.89 -9.99 5.99
N THR A 81 -4.22 -10.02 4.84
CA THR A 81 -3.17 -9.07 4.47
C THR A 81 -3.57 -8.30 3.22
N SER A 82 -3.64 -6.98 3.34
CA SER A 82 -4.01 -6.06 2.25
C SER A 82 -2.81 -5.23 1.77
N ILE A 83 -2.89 -4.79 0.51
CA ILE A 83 -1.97 -3.81 -0.07
C ILE A 83 -2.72 -2.49 -0.19
N HIS A 84 -2.15 -1.46 0.41
CA HIS A 84 -2.60 -0.09 0.27
C HIS A 84 -1.62 0.71 -0.60
N ILE A 85 -2.13 1.69 -1.32
CA ILE A 85 -1.35 2.56 -2.19
C ILE A 85 -1.75 4.00 -1.87
N ASP A 86 -0.86 4.70 -1.17
CA ASP A 86 -1.03 6.11 -0.88
C ASP A 86 -0.20 6.95 -1.85
N GLU A 87 -0.77 8.09 -2.20
CA GLU A 87 -0.23 9.01 -3.20
C GLU A 87 -0.02 10.35 -2.52
N TYR A 88 1.22 10.82 -2.55
CA TYR A 88 1.59 12.10 -1.98
C TYR A 88 1.91 13.06 -3.13
N GLU A 89 1.07 14.06 -3.32
CA GLU A 89 1.38 15.19 -4.19
C GLU A 89 2.02 16.32 -3.37
N LEU A 90 3.05 16.94 -3.92
CA LEU A 90 3.68 18.12 -3.37
C LEU A 90 3.68 19.22 -4.44
N GLU A 91 3.04 20.34 -4.14
CA GLU A 91 3.12 21.55 -4.94
C GLU A 91 4.17 22.50 -4.36
N VAL A 92 5.13 22.88 -5.20
CA VAL A 92 6.04 24.01 -4.99
C VAL A 92 5.24 25.29 -5.24
N ARG A 93 5.32 26.29 -4.36
CA ARG A 93 4.54 27.53 -4.45
C ARG A 93 5.40 28.74 -4.11
N ASP A 94 5.47 29.68 -5.05
CA ASP A 94 6.19 30.93 -4.85
C ASP A 94 5.55 31.74 -3.71
N THR A 95 6.34 32.03 -2.68
CA THR A 95 5.91 32.85 -1.55
C THR A 95 6.46 34.26 -1.68
N LYS A 96 5.84 35.23 -0.99
CA LYS A 96 6.36 36.60 -0.92
C LYS A 96 7.75 36.72 -0.27
N LEU A 97 8.24 35.65 0.36
CA LEU A 97 9.56 35.56 1.02
C LEU A 97 10.61 34.87 0.14
N GLY A 98 10.24 34.41 -1.05
CA GLY A 98 11.15 33.80 -2.02
C GLY A 98 10.54 32.63 -2.77
N GLU A 99 11.15 32.36 -3.92
CA GLU A 99 11.13 31.04 -4.55
C GLU A 99 12.06 30.07 -3.79
N GLU A 100 12.58 29.10 -4.51
CA GLU A 100 12.60 27.73 -4.07
C GLU A 100 13.84 27.06 -4.81
N GLU A 101 14.52 25.99 -4.29
CA GLU A 101 15.46 25.01 -5.00
C GLU A 101 15.38 23.47 -4.55
N LEU A 102 14.42 22.59 -5.00
CA LEU A 102 14.04 21.28 -4.33
C LEU A 102 15.31 20.47 -4.07
N THR A 103 15.63 20.24 -2.80
CA THR A 103 16.96 19.79 -2.41
C THR A 103 16.91 18.52 -1.56
N PRO A 104 17.84 17.57 -1.76
CA PRO A 104 18.06 16.47 -0.81
C PRO A 104 18.68 16.95 0.52
N ASP A 105 19.22 18.16 0.59
CA ASP A 105 19.77 18.75 1.82
C ASP A 105 18.65 19.25 2.75
N ILE A 106 18.15 18.35 3.60
CA ILE A 106 17.09 18.65 4.57
C ILE A 106 17.71 18.87 5.96
N PRO A 107 17.61 20.08 6.55
CA PRO A 107 18.14 20.34 7.89
C PRO A 107 17.42 19.50 8.94
N ASN A 108 18.17 19.05 9.95
CA ASN A 108 17.73 18.16 11.04
C ASN A 108 17.34 16.73 10.59
N VAL A 109 17.90 16.23 9.49
CA VAL A 109 17.73 14.86 8.99
C VAL A 109 19.07 14.13 9.00
N SER A 110 19.09 12.87 9.44
CA SER A 110 20.28 12.02 9.37
C SER A 110 20.58 11.58 7.94
N GLU A 111 21.88 11.47 7.60
CA GLU A 111 22.35 11.03 6.27
C GLU A 111 21.74 9.67 5.84
N GLU A 112 21.58 8.74 6.79
CA GLU A 112 20.90 7.46 6.58
C GLU A 112 19.50 7.61 5.96
N ALA A 113 18.78 8.67 6.34
CA ALA A 113 17.42 8.95 5.91
C ALA A 113 17.36 9.91 4.70
N THR A 114 18.52 10.33 4.18
CA THR A 114 18.70 11.07 2.93
C THR A 114 19.25 10.15 1.82
N LYS A 115 19.87 9.02 2.17
CA LYS A 115 20.45 8.01 1.27
C LYS A 115 19.53 7.45 0.17
N ASP A 116 18.21 7.49 0.35
CA ASP A 116 17.22 7.04 -0.64
C ASP A 116 16.68 8.18 -1.54
N LEU A 117 17.16 9.41 -1.38
CA LEU A 117 16.83 10.57 -2.23
C LEU A 117 17.82 10.73 -3.38
N ASP A 118 17.34 11.17 -4.53
CA ASP A 118 18.15 11.58 -5.68
C ASP A 118 18.61 13.04 -5.60
N GLU A 119 19.37 13.48 -6.60
CA GLU A 119 19.88 14.85 -6.74
C GLU A 119 18.80 15.95 -6.76
N ASN A 120 17.53 15.58 -7.02
CA ASN A 120 16.37 16.49 -7.07
C ASN A 120 15.50 16.40 -5.79
N GLY A 121 15.96 15.70 -4.75
CA GLY A 121 15.17 15.45 -3.54
C GLY A 121 14.00 14.48 -3.76
N ILE A 122 14.06 13.63 -4.80
CA ILE A 122 13.04 12.63 -5.14
C ILE A 122 13.46 11.25 -4.62
N ILE A 123 12.56 10.54 -3.95
CA ILE A 123 12.82 9.17 -3.51
C ILE A 123 12.96 8.23 -4.71
N ARG A 124 14.00 7.39 -4.70
CA ARG A 124 14.17 6.31 -5.68
C ARG A 124 13.03 5.29 -5.63
N LEU A 125 12.62 4.77 -6.78
CA LEU A 125 11.66 3.67 -6.84
C LEU A 125 12.17 2.45 -6.05
N GLY A 126 11.31 1.86 -5.22
CA GLY A 126 11.67 0.72 -4.37
C GLY A 126 12.49 1.05 -3.11
N ALA A 127 12.48 2.30 -2.64
CA ALA A 127 12.96 2.64 -1.30
C ALA A 127 11.96 2.20 -0.20
N HIS A 128 12.47 1.78 0.96
CA HIS A 128 11.65 1.39 2.11
C HIS A 128 11.48 2.56 3.09
N VAL A 129 10.42 3.33 2.92
CA VAL A 129 10.10 4.47 3.80
C VAL A 129 9.44 3.99 5.10
N LYS A 130 10.04 4.28 6.26
CA LYS A 130 9.44 4.01 7.58
C LYS A 130 8.49 5.13 7.99
N LYS A 131 7.34 4.75 8.57
CA LYS A 131 6.26 5.66 9.02
C LYS A 131 6.66 6.68 10.10
N ALA A 132 7.83 6.53 10.72
CA ALA A 132 8.35 7.41 11.78
C ALA A 132 8.64 8.84 11.32
N ILE A 133 8.79 9.08 10.01
CA ILE A 133 8.81 10.41 9.43
C ILE A 133 7.80 10.40 8.29
N SER A 134 6.71 11.17 8.44
CA SER A 134 5.82 11.43 7.32
C SER A 134 6.64 12.08 6.20
N LEU A 135 6.68 11.42 5.04
CA LEU A 135 7.39 11.94 3.86
C LEU A 135 6.90 13.37 3.54
N SER A 136 5.59 13.59 3.73
CA SER A 136 4.93 14.88 3.61
C SER A 136 5.51 15.91 4.57
N GLU A 137 5.77 15.58 5.85
CA GLU A 137 6.39 16.52 6.80
C GLU A 137 7.87 16.80 6.49
N LYS A 138 8.58 15.81 5.95
CA LYS A 138 10.00 15.92 5.59
C LYS A 138 10.20 16.87 4.41
N LEU A 139 9.45 16.66 3.32
CA LEU A 139 9.47 17.60 2.19
C LEU A 139 8.86 18.96 2.58
N ARG A 140 7.71 19.01 3.26
CA ARG A 140 7.01 20.27 3.61
C ARG A 140 7.84 21.23 4.48
N ARG A 141 8.87 20.77 5.20
CA ARG A 141 9.67 21.63 6.10
C ARG A 141 10.79 22.43 5.42
N LYS A 142 11.14 22.13 4.17
CA LYS A 142 11.85 23.04 3.25
C LYS A 142 11.73 22.49 1.83
N VAL A 143 10.50 22.54 1.34
CA VAL A 143 10.27 22.60 -0.11
C VAL A 143 10.97 23.84 -0.61
N LYS A 144 11.42 23.63 -1.82
CA LYS A 144 12.28 24.44 -2.63
C LYS A 144 11.86 24.00 -4.10
N ARG A 145 12.42 24.52 -5.19
CA ARG A 145 11.84 24.65 -6.55
C ARG A 145 11.67 23.32 -7.23
N ILE A 146 10.76 23.34 -8.18
CA ILE A 146 11.06 22.98 -9.56
C ILE A 146 9.98 23.65 -10.39
N ARG A 147 10.28 24.04 -11.64
CA ARG A 147 9.22 24.56 -12.53
C ARG A 147 8.17 23.47 -12.78
N HIS A 148 6.96 23.72 -12.28
CA HIS A 148 5.68 23.16 -12.75
C HIS A 148 5.76 21.74 -13.35
N ARG A 149 6.09 20.76 -12.50
CA ARG A 149 5.88 19.33 -12.79
C ARG A 149 5.12 18.70 -11.64
N LYS A 150 3.81 18.48 -11.85
CA LYS A 150 3.06 17.49 -11.07
C LYS A 150 3.79 16.14 -11.23
N LYS A 151 4.34 15.64 -10.13
CA LYS A 151 4.92 14.30 -10.04
C LYS A 151 4.17 13.56 -8.95
N ASN A 152 3.46 12.52 -9.34
CA ASN A 152 2.63 11.73 -8.45
C ASN A 152 3.52 10.66 -7.80
N PHE A 153 3.76 10.76 -6.50
CA PHE A 153 4.58 9.81 -5.76
C PHE A 153 3.67 8.72 -5.18
N CYS A 154 3.59 7.58 -5.87
CA CYS A 154 3.05 6.34 -5.29
C CYS A 154 4.10 5.73 -4.36
N VAL A 155 3.92 5.89 -3.05
CA VAL A 155 4.67 5.11 -2.06
C VAL A 155 3.80 3.89 -1.76
N PRO A 156 4.28 2.64 -1.94
CA PRO A 156 3.54 1.48 -1.50
C PRO A 156 3.44 1.54 0.03
N SER A 157 2.28 1.95 0.54
CA SER A 157 2.06 1.97 1.98
C SER A 157 2.07 0.53 2.48
N SER A 158 2.75 0.37 3.61
CA SER A 158 3.09 -0.92 4.23
C SER A 158 2.03 -2.00 4.05
N VAL A 159 2.47 -3.21 3.68
CA VAL A 159 1.68 -4.43 3.80
C VAL A 159 1.08 -4.47 5.21
N ILE A 160 -0.24 -4.24 5.31
CA ILE A 160 -0.90 -4.17 6.62
C ILE A 160 -1.12 -5.60 7.08
N LYS A 161 -0.16 -6.09 7.88
CA LYS A 161 -0.38 -7.27 8.72
C LYS A 161 -1.20 -6.83 9.95
N PRO A 162 -2.23 -7.59 10.36
CA PRO A 162 -2.96 -7.29 11.60
C PRO A 162 -1.99 -7.26 12.77
N VAL A 163 -1.96 -6.15 13.51
CA VAL A 163 -1.05 -5.97 14.65
C VAL A 163 -1.59 -6.79 15.82
N MET A 164 -1.12 -8.03 15.93
CA MET A 164 -1.51 -8.93 17.02
C MET A 164 -0.41 -9.01 18.07
N ARG A 165 -0.75 -8.73 19.33
CA ARG A 165 0.13 -9.04 20.47
C ARG A 165 0.14 -10.56 20.64
N LYS A 166 1.33 -11.17 20.65
CA LYS A 166 1.48 -12.57 21.09
C LYS A 166 0.98 -12.67 22.53
N MET A 167 -0.04 -13.49 22.74
CA MET A 167 -0.45 -13.90 24.09
C MET A 167 0.34 -15.14 24.48
N PRO A 168 0.97 -15.18 25.68
CA PRO A 168 1.48 -16.43 26.23
C PRO A 168 0.31 -17.38 26.52
N LEU A 169 0.55 -18.69 26.36
CA LEU A 169 -0.43 -19.77 26.58
C LEU A 169 -0.70 -20.02 28.06
#